data_AF-Q5UIP9-F1
#
_entry.id   AF-Q5UIP9-F1
#
_cell.length_a   1.000
_cell.length_b   1.000
_cell.length_c   1.000
_cell.angle_alpha   90.00
_cell.angle_beta   90.00
_cell.angle_gamma   90.00
#
_symmetry.space_group_name_H-M   'P 1'
#
loop_
_entity.id
_entity.type
_entity.pdbx_description
1 polymer ?
#
loop_
_entity_poly.entity_id
_entity_poly.type
_entity_poly.pdbx_seq_one_letter_code
_entity_poly.pdbx_strand_id
1 'polypeptide(L)'
;ADGIAFFIAAPDSEIPKNSAGGTLGLFDPQTAQNPSANQVLAVEFDTFYAQDSNGWDPNYQHIGIDVNSIKSAATTKWERRDGQTLNVLVTYDANSKNLQVTASYPDGQSYQLSHEVDLRDYLPEWGRVGFSAASGQQYQSHELQSWSFTSTLLYLGRNHAKP
;
A
#
# COMPACT_ATOMS: atom_id res chain seq x y z
N ALA A 1 0.35 -11.78 11.73
CA ALA A 1 0.13 -12.09 10.30
C ALA A 1 -1.29 -11.71 9.89
N ASP A 2 -1.50 -11.24 8.66
CA ASP A 2 -0.48 -11.09 7.62
C ASP A 2 0.03 -9.64 7.58
N GLY A 3 -0.88 -8.68 7.52
CA GLY A 3 -0.53 -7.26 7.55
C GLY A 3 -1.76 -6.38 7.44
N ILE A 4 -1.53 -5.07 7.45
CA ILE A 4 -2.53 -4.05 7.11
C ILE A 4 -1.95 -3.17 6.01
N ALA A 5 -2.79 -2.70 5.10
CA ALA A 5 -2.39 -1.83 4.01
C ALA A 5 -3.36 -0.65 3.88
N PHE A 6 -2.81 0.56 3.69
CA PHE A 6 -3.55 1.66 3.07
C PHE A 6 -3.56 1.42 1.57
N PHE A 7 -4.70 1.58 0.89
CA PHE A 7 -4.78 1.33 -0.54
C PHE A 7 -5.60 2.39 -1.29
N ILE A 8 -5.34 2.47 -2.60
CA ILE A 8 -6.14 3.15 -3.61
C ILE A 8 -6.49 2.12 -4.68
N ALA A 9 -7.78 1.97 -5.00
CA ALA A 9 -8.25 1.06 -6.04
C ALA A 9 -9.42 1.64 -6.83
N ALA A 10 -9.83 0.95 -7.89
CA ALA A 10 -11.02 1.28 -8.66
C ALA A 10 -12.27 1.40 -7.76
N PRO A 11 -13.27 2.24 -8.10
CA PRO A 11 -14.40 2.50 -7.21
C PRO A 11 -15.29 1.28 -6.97
N ASP A 12 -15.27 0.33 -7.89
CA ASP A 12 -15.98 -0.95 -7.86
C ASP A 12 -15.11 -2.11 -7.35
N SER A 13 -13.92 -1.83 -6.81
CA SER A 13 -13.07 -2.85 -6.20
C SER A 13 -13.80 -3.59 -5.07
N GLU A 14 -13.75 -4.92 -5.12
CA GLU A 14 -14.26 -5.83 -4.10
C GLU A 14 -13.10 -6.66 -3.52
N ILE A 15 -13.33 -7.32 -2.38
CA ILE A 15 -12.37 -8.27 -1.81
C ILE A 15 -12.21 -9.45 -2.78
N PRO A 16 -11.02 -9.71 -3.33
CA PRO A 16 -10.81 -10.85 -4.22
C PRO A 16 -11.09 -12.18 -3.53
N LYS A 17 -11.43 -13.21 -4.31
CA LYS A 17 -11.67 -14.54 -3.73
C LYS A 17 -10.38 -15.11 -3.18
N ASN A 18 -10.46 -15.76 -2.02
CA ASN A 18 -9.33 -16.44 -1.37
C ASN A 18 -8.15 -15.49 -1.05
N SER A 19 -8.41 -14.20 -0.85
CA SER A 19 -7.38 -13.21 -0.52
C SER A 19 -7.12 -13.07 1.00
N ALA A 20 -7.63 -13.98 1.81
CA ALA A 20 -7.33 -14.03 3.24
C ALA A 20 -5.93 -14.65 3.45
N GLY A 21 -4.99 -13.87 3.98
CA GLY A 21 -3.59 -14.27 4.12
C GLY A 21 -2.63 -13.19 3.62
N GLY A 22 -1.46 -13.62 3.14
CA GLY A 22 -0.39 -12.76 2.61
C GLY A 22 -0.72 -11.96 1.35
N THR A 23 -1.93 -12.06 0.79
CA THR A 23 -2.42 -11.13 -0.26
C THR A 23 -3.18 -9.94 0.30
N LEU A 24 -3.26 -9.83 1.64
CA LEU A 24 -3.77 -8.69 2.40
C LEU A 24 -5.20 -8.27 2.07
N GLY A 25 -6.01 -9.14 1.48
CA GLY A 25 -7.34 -8.80 1.01
C GLY A 25 -7.38 -7.95 -0.27
N LEU A 26 -6.22 -7.72 -0.92
CA LEU A 26 -6.07 -6.80 -2.05
C LEU A 26 -5.91 -7.49 -3.39
N PHE A 27 -5.39 -8.72 -3.40
CA PHE A 27 -5.03 -9.42 -4.64
C PHE A 27 -5.69 -10.80 -4.74
N ASP A 28 -6.09 -11.18 -5.96
CA ASP A 28 -6.41 -12.57 -6.26
C ASP A 28 -5.09 -13.38 -6.26
N PRO A 29 -4.98 -14.47 -5.47
CA PRO A 29 -3.75 -15.26 -5.39
C PRO A 29 -3.18 -15.74 -6.74
N GLN A 30 -4.02 -15.93 -7.76
CA GLN A 30 -3.58 -16.38 -9.09
C GLN A 30 -2.94 -15.27 -9.92
N THR A 31 -3.26 -14.01 -9.61
CA THR A 31 -2.79 -12.84 -10.38
C THR A 31 -2.06 -11.82 -9.51
N ALA A 32 -1.77 -12.16 -8.25
CA ALA A 32 -1.22 -11.24 -7.26
C ALA A 32 0.11 -10.61 -7.65
N GLN A 33 0.92 -11.27 -8.49
CA GLN A 33 2.18 -10.72 -9.00
C GLN A 33 2.11 -10.33 -10.50
N ASN A 34 0.91 -10.24 -11.09
CA ASN A 34 0.72 -9.83 -12.47
C ASN A 34 0.23 -8.36 -12.54
N PRO A 35 1.10 -7.38 -12.81
CA PRO A 35 0.74 -5.96 -12.78
C PRO A 35 -0.33 -5.54 -13.78
N SER A 36 -0.54 -6.31 -14.85
CA SER A 36 -1.56 -6.01 -15.87
C SER A 36 -2.96 -6.51 -15.49
N ALA A 37 -3.08 -7.34 -14.44
CA ALA A 37 -4.35 -7.90 -13.99
C ALA A 37 -4.98 -7.12 -12.82
N ASN A 38 -4.22 -6.21 -12.20
CA ASN A 38 -4.63 -5.48 -11.00
C ASN A 38 -4.68 -3.98 -11.27
N GLN A 39 -5.46 -3.25 -10.47
CA GLN A 39 -5.55 -1.79 -10.46
C GLN A 39 -5.61 -1.31 -9.02
N VAL A 40 -4.50 -1.53 -8.31
CA VAL A 40 -4.36 -1.22 -6.90
C VAL A 40 -2.97 -0.67 -6.63
N LEU A 41 -2.95 0.45 -5.91
CA LEU A 41 -1.76 0.98 -5.27
C LEU A 41 -1.92 0.76 -3.77
N ALA A 42 -0.91 0.21 -3.10
CA ALA A 42 -0.96 0.02 -1.65
C ALA A 42 0.33 0.44 -0.96
N VAL A 43 0.18 0.84 0.30
CA VAL A 43 1.27 0.94 1.27
C VAL A 43 0.98 -0.09 2.34
N GLU A 44 1.74 -1.18 2.32
CA GLU A 44 1.56 -2.31 3.22
C GLU A 44 2.50 -2.24 4.43
N PHE A 45 2.03 -2.82 5.54
CA PHE A 45 2.74 -3.05 6.77
C PHE A 45 2.70 -4.55 7.03
N ASP A 46 3.61 -5.27 6.38
CA ASP A 46 3.63 -6.73 6.36
C ASP A 46 4.41 -7.29 7.56
N THR A 47 3.75 -8.21 8.27
CA THR A 47 4.23 -8.82 9.51
C THR A 47 4.65 -10.28 9.35
N PHE A 48 4.46 -10.89 8.18
CA PHE A 48 4.64 -12.31 7.93
C PHE A 48 5.24 -12.60 6.55
N TYR A 49 6.46 -13.12 6.54
CA TYR A 49 7.32 -13.20 5.34
C TYR A 49 7.84 -14.62 5.07
N ALA A 50 7.11 -15.64 5.53
CA ALA A 50 7.56 -17.03 5.39
C ALA A 50 7.71 -17.41 3.91
N GLN A 51 8.91 -17.79 3.51
CA GLN A 51 9.28 -17.92 2.10
C GLN A 51 8.60 -19.10 1.37
N ASP A 52 7.98 -20.02 2.11
CA ASP A 52 7.21 -21.16 1.56
C ASP A 52 5.81 -20.75 1.08
N SER A 53 5.29 -19.63 1.58
CA SER A 53 3.93 -19.13 1.32
C SER A 53 3.95 -17.73 0.71
N ASN A 54 4.84 -16.86 1.19
CA ASN A 54 5.05 -15.50 0.72
C ASN A 54 6.43 -15.35 0.04
N GLY A 55 6.71 -16.17 -0.97
CA GLY A 55 8.00 -16.14 -1.70
C GLY A 55 8.30 -14.84 -2.46
N TRP A 56 7.38 -13.86 -2.44
CA TRP A 56 7.59 -12.51 -2.95
C TRP A 56 8.23 -11.56 -1.94
N ASP A 57 8.11 -11.86 -0.64
CA ASP A 57 8.55 -10.98 0.44
C ASP A 57 10.06 -11.03 0.66
N PRO A 58 10.69 -9.92 1.09
CA PRO A 58 11.97 -10.00 1.76
C PRO A 58 11.86 -10.84 3.04
N ASN A 59 12.97 -11.46 3.47
CA ASN A 59 12.98 -12.34 4.65
C ASN A 59 13.00 -11.57 6.00
N TYR A 60 12.15 -10.55 6.12
CA TYR A 60 11.93 -9.72 7.30
C TYR A 60 10.58 -8.98 7.20
N GLN A 61 10.04 -8.55 8.34
CA GLN A 61 8.89 -7.65 8.38
C GLN A 61 9.23 -6.32 7.70
N HIS A 62 8.30 -5.76 6.95
CA HIS A 62 8.60 -4.62 6.11
C HIS A 62 7.41 -3.70 5.92
N ILE A 63 7.73 -2.46 5.56
CA ILE A 63 6.78 -1.55 4.94
C ILE A 63 7.04 -1.63 3.44
N GLY A 64 5.99 -1.80 2.65
CA GLY A 64 6.05 -1.95 1.20
C GLY A 64 5.25 -0.88 0.47
N ILE A 65 5.68 -0.53 -0.75
CA ILE A 65 4.86 0.18 -1.74
C ILE A 65 4.54 -0.79 -2.87
N ASP A 66 3.26 -1.09 -3.04
CA ASP A 66 2.75 -2.03 -4.01
C ASP A 66 2.13 -1.29 -5.19
N VAL A 67 2.52 -1.71 -6.40
CA VAL A 67 2.02 -1.14 -7.65
C VAL A 67 1.49 -2.27 -8.51
N ASN A 68 0.18 -2.50 -8.43
CA ASN A 68 -0.56 -3.57 -9.11
C ASN A 68 -0.02 -4.99 -8.83
N SER A 69 0.79 -5.19 -7.79
CA SER A 69 1.39 -6.47 -7.45
C SER A 69 1.65 -6.54 -5.94
N ILE A 70 1.36 -7.68 -5.31
CA ILE A 70 1.68 -7.95 -3.89
C ILE A 70 3.20 -7.97 -3.65
N LYS A 71 3.99 -8.24 -4.69
CA LYS A 71 5.43 -8.00 -4.61
C LYS A 71 5.68 -6.51 -4.69
N SER A 72 6.04 -5.89 -3.57
CA SER A 72 6.29 -4.45 -3.50
C SER A 72 7.39 -3.99 -4.47
N ALA A 73 7.18 -2.80 -5.05
CA ALA A 73 8.15 -2.13 -5.90
C ALA A 73 9.32 -1.52 -5.09
N ALA A 74 9.06 -1.19 -3.82
CA ALA A 74 10.07 -0.76 -2.86
C ALA A 74 9.69 -1.27 -1.47
N THR A 75 10.69 -1.63 -0.66
CA THR A 75 10.49 -2.02 0.74
C THR A 75 11.50 -1.34 1.66
N THR A 76 11.12 -1.15 2.91
CA THR A 76 12.07 -0.86 4.00
C THR A 76 11.85 -1.85 5.13
N LYS A 77 12.94 -2.30 5.76
CA LYS A 77 12.84 -3.15 6.95
C LYS A 77 12.08 -2.39 8.05
N TRP A 78 11.10 -3.06 8.64
CA TRP A 78 10.29 -2.58 9.74
C TRP A 78 10.27 -3.64 10.83
N GLU A 79 10.07 -3.23 12.08
CA GLU A 79 9.98 -4.15 13.20
C GLU A 79 8.64 -3.91 13.87
N ARG A 80 7.72 -4.88 13.73
CA ARG A 80 6.42 -4.84 14.38
C ARG A 80 6.62 -4.83 15.89
N ARG A 81 5.98 -3.88 16.56
CA ARG A 81 5.92 -3.80 18.02
C ARG A 81 4.51 -4.05 18.52
N ASP A 82 4.32 -5.18 19.19
CA ASP A 82 3.03 -5.65 19.67
C ASP A 82 2.37 -4.62 20.61
N GLY A 83 1.13 -4.27 20.32
CA GLY A 83 0.34 -3.31 21.10
C GLY A 83 0.78 -1.85 21.01
N GLN A 84 1.82 -1.51 20.24
CA GLN A 84 2.24 -0.13 20.04
C GLN A 84 1.62 0.49 18.79
N THR A 85 1.12 1.71 18.93
CA THR A 85 0.60 2.50 17.80
C THR A 85 1.75 2.98 16.91
N LEU A 86 1.68 2.63 15.62
CA LEU A 86 2.52 3.21 14.58
C LEU A 86 1.76 4.39 13.93
N ASN A 87 2.35 5.59 13.96
CA ASN A 87 1.81 6.74 13.24
C ASN A 87 2.36 6.74 11.82
N VAL A 88 1.52 7.01 10.83
CA VAL A 88 1.88 6.92 9.40
C VAL A 88 1.40 8.16 8.66
N LEU A 89 2.27 8.71 7.83
CA LEU A 89 1.96 9.72 6.83
C LEU A 89 2.32 9.17 5.44
N VAL A 90 1.31 9.06 4.57
CA VAL A 90 1.48 8.74 3.15
C VAL A 90 1.21 10.02 2.35
N THR A 91 2.14 10.39 1.48
CA THR A 91 2.00 11.57 0.60
C THR A 91 2.32 11.20 -0.83
N TYR A 92 1.55 11.76 -1.76
CA TYR A 92 1.84 11.68 -3.18
C TYR A 92 1.99 13.09 -3.75
N ASP A 93 3.15 13.38 -4.33
CA ASP A 93 3.38 14.59 -5.09
C ASP A 93 3.22 14.30 -6.58
N ALA A 94 2.16 14.85 -7.19
CA ALA A 94 1.86 14.63 -8.60
C ALA A 94 2.85 15.31 -9.57
N ASN A 95 3.59 16.34 -9.14
CA ASN A 95 4.58 16.99 -9.99
C ASN A 95 5.85 16.15 -10.11
N SER A 96 6.34 15.63 -8.99
CA SER A 96 7.51 14.75 -8.95
C SER A 96 7.17 13.27 -9.15
N LYS A 97 5.88 12.93 -9.21
CA LYS A 97 5.34 11.57 -9.33
C LYS A 97 5.89 10.66 -8.24
N ASN A 98 5.98 11.17 -7.02
CA ASN A 98 6.66 10.48 -5.92
C ASN A 98 5.69 10.16 -4.79
N LEU A 99 5.56 8.87 -4.47
CA LEU A 99 4.85 8.38 -3.31
C LEU A 99 5.85 8.21 -2.16
N GLN A 100 5.58 8.86 -1.03
CA GLN A 100 6.43 8.81 0.17
C GLN A 100 5.63 8.32 1.37
N VAL A 101 6.27 7.47 2.16
CA VAL A 101 5.75 6.92 3.40
C VAL A 101 6.71 7.30 4.51
N THR A 102 6.19 7.93 5.55
CA THR A 102 6.89 8.11 6.83
C THR A 102 6.08 7.42 7.92
N ALA A 103 6.71 6.51 8.65
CA ALA A 103 6.08 5.83 9.78
C ALA A 103 6.94 5.98 11.04
N SER A 104 6.32 6.16 12.20
CA SER A 104 7.06 6.35 13.46
C SER A 104 6.34 5.82 14.68
N TYR A 105 7.11 5.21 15.58
CA TYR A 105 6.68 4.86 16.93
C TYR A 105 6.81 6.05 17.89
N PRO A 106 6.10 6.05 19.04
CA PRO A 106 6.11 7.16 20.00
C PRO A 106 7.47 7.48 20.63
N ASP A 107 8.41 6.53 20.58
CA ASP A 107 9.79 6.70 21.08
C ASP A 107 10.72 7.40 20.07
N GLY A 108 10.21 7.76 18.89
CA GLY A 108 10.97 8.45 17.84
C GLY A 108 11.64 7.52 16.84
N GLN A 109 11.54 6.19 16.99
CA GLN A 109 11.96 5.28 15.93
C GLN A 109 11.11 5.54 14.68
N SER A 110 11.77 5.85 13.56
CA SER A 110 11.11 6.17 12.31
C SER A 110 11.58 5.29 11.16
N TYR A 111 10.73 5.18 10.15
CA TYR A 111 10.90 4.43 8.92
C TYR A 111 10.46 5.33 7.77
N GLN A 112 11.23 5.31 6.69
CA GLN A 112 10.94 6.09 5.49
C GLN A 112 11.07 5.20 4.27
N LEU A 113 10.16 5.39 3.32
CA LEU A 113 10.17 4.70 2.04
C LEU A 113 9.62 5.65 0.98
N SER A 114 10.17 5.60 -0.23
CA SER A 114 9.63 6.33 -1.35
C SER A 114 9.73 5.53 -2.64
N HIS A 115 8.83 5.81 -3.57
CA HIS A 115 8.84 5.22 -4.89
C HIS A 115 8.33 6.23 -5.92
N GLU A 116 9.07 6.38 -7.02
CA GLU A 116 8.61 7.18 -8.17
C GLU A 116 7.60 6.36 -8.97
N VAL A 117 6.36 6.84 -9.02
CA VAL A 117 5.23 6.19 -9.69
C VAL A 117 4.27 7.24 -10.24
N ASP A 118 3.93 7.14 -11.52
CA ASP A 118 2.85 7.94 -12.11
C ASP A 118 1.52 7.22 -11.88
N LEU A 119 0.69 7.70 -10.94
CA LEU A 119 -0.55 7.00 -10.58
C LEU A 119 -1.52 6.85 -11.77
N ARG A 120 -1.40 7.71 -12.79
CA ARG A 120 -2.25 7.69 -13.99
C ARG A 120 -2.01 6.48 -14.88
N ASP A 121 -0.85 5.84 -14.74
CA ASP A 121 -0.50 4.66 -15.52
C ASP A 121 -1.08 3.37 -14.90
N TYR A 122 -1.53 3.41 -13.64
CA TYR A 122 -1.92 2.22 -12.86
C TYR A 122 -3.34 2.27 -12.30
N LEU A 123 -3.90 3.47 -12.12
CA LEU A 123 -5.23 3.67 -11.55
C LEU A 123 -6.18 4.35 -12.55
N PRO A 124 -7.49 4.04 -12.48
CA PRO A 124 -8.50 4.77 -13.23
C PRO A 124 -8.64 6.22 -12.73
N GLU A 125 -9.34 7.06 -13.51
CA GLU A 125 -9.57 8.48 -13.19
C GLU A 125 -10.28 8.69 -11.84
N TRP A 126 -11.14 7.75 -11.46
CA TRP A 126 -11.83 7.74 -10.18
C TRP A 126 -11.33 6.58 -9.35
N GLY A 127 -10.97 6.83 -8.09
CA GLY A 127 -10.55 5.79 -7.16
C GLY A 127 -11.22 5.92 -5.79
N ARG A 128 -11.27 4.82 -5.05
CA ARG A 128 -11.57 4.80 -3.62
C ARG A 128 -10.27 4.59 -2.85
N VAL A 129 -10.17 5.24 -1.70
CA VAL A 129 -9.08 5.07 -0.75
C VAL A 129 -9.61 4.37 0.50
N GLY A 130 -8.79 3.52 1.12
CA GLY A 130 -9.22 2.79 2.30
C GLY A 130 -8.10 1.99 2.93
N PHE A 131 -8.50 1.06 3.80
CA PHE A 131 -7.60 0.10 4.43
C PHE A 131 -8.08 -1.31 4.18
N SER A 132 -7.14 -2.22 3.97
CA SER A 132 -7.39 -3.66 3.93
C SER A 132 -6.45 -4.36 4.90
N ALA A 133 -6.91 -5.43 5.51
CA ALA A 133 -6.11 -6.26 6.39
C ALA A 133 -6.61 -7.71 6.31
N ALA A 134 -5.71 -8.66 6.50
CA ALA A 134 -6.06 -10.07 6.47
C ALA A 134 -5.22 -10.89 7.45
N SER A 135 -5.75 -12.06 7.76
CA SER A 135 -5.04 -13.14 8.45
C SER A 135 -5.29 -14.46 7.71
N GLY A 136 -4.24 -15.26 7.58
CA GLY A 136 -4.26 -16.63 7.06
C GLY A 136 -4.21 -17.65 8.20
N GLN A 137 -3.24 -18.57 8.15
CA GLN A 137 -3.05 -19.59 9.20
C GLN A 137 -2.49 -19.00 10.50
N GLN A 138 -1.69 -17.94 10.39
CA GLN A 138 -1.27 -17.10 11.50
C GLN A 138 -2.19 -15.87 11.56
N TYR A 139 -2.42 -15.32 12.76
CA TYR A 139 -3.41 -14.26 12.94
C TYR A 139 -2.93 -13.16 13.90
N GLN A 140 -3.51 -11.97 13.75
CA GLN A 140 -3.37 -10.85 14.67
C GLN A 140 -4.59 -9.92 14.55
N SER A 141 -4.79 -9.04 15.53
CA SER A 141 -5.72 -7.91 15.38
C SER A 141 -5.08 -6.81 14.53
N HIS A 142 -5.89 -6.16 13.69
CA HIS A 142 -5.49 -5.00 12.90
C HIS A 142 -6.40 -3.82 13.27
N GLU A 143 -5.87 -2.89 14.07
CA GLU A 143 -6.66 -1.84 14.69
C GLU A 143 -6.28 -0.46 14.14
N LEU A 144 -7.16 0.11 13.32
CA LEU A 144 -7.03 1.50 12.85
C LEU A 144 -7.59 2.45 13.92
N GLN A 145 -6.72 3.18 14.60
CA GLN A 145 -7.14 4.08 15.70
C GLN A 145 -7.69 5.42 15.23
N SER A 146 -7.11 5.99 14.16
CA SER A 146 -7.56 7.24 13.57
C SER A 146 -7.11 7.34 12.12
N TRP A 147 -7.82 8.13 11.32
CA TRP A 147 -7.46 8.39 9.94
C TRP A 147 -7.96 9.76 9.49
N SER A 148 -7.16 10.44 8.67
CA SER A 148 -7.55 11.62 7.92
C SER A 148 -6.99 11.52 6.50
N PHE A 149 -7.71 12.09 5.55
CA PHE A 149 -7.31 12.07 4.14
C PHE A 149 -7.64 13.42 3.50
N THR A 150 -6.73 13.87 2.63
CA THR A 150 -6.93 15.06 1.79
C THR A 150 -6.40 14.78 0.40
N SER A 151 -7.10 15.26 -0.62
CA SER A 151 -6.68 15.19 -2.01
C SER A 151 -7.12 16.45 -2.74
N THR A 152 -6.29 16.94 -3.65
CA THR A 152 -6.57 18.10 -4.49
C THR A 152 -6.17 17.80 -5.92
N LEU A 153 -7.10 17.93 -6.85
CA LEU A 153 -6.82 17.79 -8.28
C LEU A 153 -6.07 19.04 -8.78
N LEU A 154 -4.83 18.85 -9.23
CA LEU A 154 -4.01 19.93 -9.78
C LEU A 154 -4.26 20.05 -11.29
N TYR A 155 -4.78 21.20 -11.73
CA TYR A 155 -4.89 21.52 -13.15
C TYR A 155 -3.55 22.06 -13.65
N LEU A 156 -2.89 21.32 -14.54
CA LEU A 156 -1.79 21.88 -15.32
C LEU A 156 -2.38 22.97 -16.22
N GLY A 157 -2.07 24.22 -15.92
CA GLY A 157 -2.52 25.36 -16.74
C GLY A 157 -2.08 25.15 -18.19
N ARG A 158 -3.03 24.86 -19.08
CA ARG A 158 -2.79 25.03 -20.52
C ARG A 158 -2.65 26.53 -20.73
N ASN A 159 -1.41 26.99 -20.95
CA ASN A 159 -1.19 28.25 -21.63
C ASN A 159 -1.86 28.15 -23.00
N HIS A 160 -3.12 28.59 -23.07
CA HIS A 160 -3.76 28.91 -24.34
C HIS A 160 -3.05 30.13 -24.90
N ALA A 161 -1.93 29.89 -25.59
CA ALA A 161 -1.49 30.80 -26.63
C ALA A 161 -2.64 30.84 -27.65
N LYS A 162 -3.43 31.92 -27.61
CA LYS A 162 -4.40 32.21 -28.66
C LYS A 162 -3.64 32.43 -29.98
N PRO A 163 -4.15 31.92 -31.12
CA PRO A 163 -3.62 32.27 -32.43
C PRO A 163 -3.78 33.77 -32.72
#